data_AF-A0A3A9T9H1-F1
#
_entry.id   AF-A0A3A9T9H1-F1
#
_cell.length_a   1.000
_cell.length_b   1.000
_cell.length_c   1.000
_cell.angle_alpha   90.00
_cell.angle_beta   90.00
_cell.angle_gamma   90.00
#
_symmetry.space_group_name_H-M   'P 1'
#
loop_
_entity.id
_entity.type
_entity.pdbx_description
1 polymer ?
#
loop_
_entity_poly.entity_id
_entity_poly.type
_entity_poly.pdbx_seq_one_letter_code
_entity_poly.pdbx_strand_id
1 'polypeptide(L)'
;MKTVYICSPYRATSEAQLDNHIDYAQELTRTALAAGLAPITPHLYLTQVTDDSKPDERARGLEAGTALLLTCDFCVMGNRYGISAGMQGELQAAGAADIPVIVIDGQDDVDVIKNAIERYL
;
A
#
# COMPACT_ATOMS: atom_id res chain seq x y z
N MET A 1 12.52 9.30 -10.77
CA MET A 1 11.92 8.03 -10.33
C MET A 1 10.46 8.31 -10.07
N LYS A 2 9.50 7.57 -10.64
CA LYS A 2 8.08 7.78 -10.28
C LYS A 2 7.84 7.25 -8.87
N THR A 3 7.01 7.97 -8.14
CA THR A 3 6.57 7.67 -6.78
C THR A 3 5.37 6.73 -6.82
N VAL A 4 5.36 5.73 -5.94
CA VAL A 4 4.26 4.76 -5.88
C VAL A 4 3.79 4.58 -4.44
N TYR A 5 2.49 4.66 -4.22
CA TYR A 5 1.91 4.29 -2.94
C TYR A 5 1.70 2.77 -2.88
N ILE A 6 2.16 2.11 -1.82
CA ILE A 6 1.89 0.69 -1.60
C ILE A 6 0.69 0.55 -0.65
N CYS A 7 -0.43 0.07 -1.20
CA CYS A 7 -1.67 -0.23 -0.50
C CYS A 7 -1.75 -1.74 -0.26
N SER A 8 -1.69 -2.17 1.00
CA SER A 8 -1.74 -3.59 1.39
C SER A 8 -2.32 -3.73 2.80
N PRO A 9 -2.85 -4.90 3.18
CA PRO A 9 -3.39 -5.09 4.53
C PRO A 9 -2.27 -5.03 5.58
N TYR A 10 -2.57 -4.46 6.74
CA TYR A 10 -1.67 -4.41 7.90
C TYR A 10 -2.35 -4.94 9.16
N ARG A 11 -3.50 -4.37 9.52
CA ARG A 11 -4.28 -4.78 10.71
C ARG A 11 -4.59 -6.28 10.69
N ALA A 12 -4.34 -6.94 11.81
CA ALA A 12 -4.48 -8.38 11.98
C ALA A 12 -5.19 -8.74 13.30
N THR A 13 -5.73 -9.95 13.40
CA THR A 13 -6.34 -10.51 14.62
C THR A 13 -5.41 -11.47 15.37
N SER A 14 -4.23 -11.76 14.82
CA SER A 14 -3.19 -12.58 15.45
C SER A 14 -1.80 -12.12 15.02
N GLU A 15 -0.78 -12.42 15.81
CA GLU A 15 0.63 -12.12 15.49
C GLU A 15 1.05 -12.77 14.17
N ALA A 16 0.74 -14.05 13.97
CA ALA A 16 1.05 -14.75 12.73
C ALA A 16 0.41 -14.09 11.48
N GLN A 17 -0.79 -13.52 11.62
CA GLN A 17 -1.40 -12.77 10.51
C GLN A 17 -0.72 -11.41 10.32
N LEU A 18 -0.32 -10.74 11.40
CA LEU A 18 0.45 -9.49 11.32
C LEU A 18 1.79 -9.71 10.60
N ASP A 19 2.51 -10.79 10.93
CA ASP A 19 3.77 -11.15 10.27
C ASP A 19 3.56 -11.35 8.77
N ASN A 20 2.52 -12.11 8.37
CA ASN A 20 2.17 -12.31 6.97
C ASN A 20 1.86 -11.00 6.23
N HIS A 21 1.16 -10.07 6.89
CA HIS A 21 0.84 -8.75 6.33
C HIS A 21 2.09 -7.88 6.17
N ILE A 22 2.98 -7.86 7.17
CA ILE A 22 4.25 -7.14 7.11
C ILE A 22 5.14 -7.70 6.00
N ASP A 23 5.29 -9.02 5.92
CA ASP A 23 6.08 -9.67 4.89
C ASP A 23 5.57 -9.33 3.49
N TYR A 24 4.25 -9.32 3.30
CA TYR A 24 3.64 -8.95 2.03
C TYR A 24 3.84 -7.48 1.67
N ALA A 25 3.65 -6.55 2.62
CA ALA A 25 3.92 -5.14 2.41
C ALA A 25 5.39 -4.89 2.02
N GLN A 26 6.32 -5.60 2.67
CA GLN A 26 7.74 -5.53 2.35
C GLN A 26 8.06 -6.14 0.98
N GLU A 27 7.42 -7.24 0.60
CA GLU A 27 7.56 -7.87 -0.70
C GLU A 27 7.17 -6.90 -1.83
N LEU A 28 5.98 -6.29 -1.74
CA LEU A 28 5.53 -5.27 -2.70
C LEU A 28 6.49 -4.08 -2.77
N THR A 29 6.97 -3.61 -1.62
CA THR A 29 7.94 -2.51 -1.52
C THR A 29 9.25 -2.87 -2.22
N ARG A 30 9.80 -4.07 -1.97
CA ARG A 30 11.03 -4.56 -2.63
C ARG A 30 10.84 -4.70 -4.13
N THR A 31 9.69 -5.20 -4.58
CA THR A 31 9.40 -5.31 -6.01
C THR A 31 9.30 -3.94 -6.69
N ALA A 32 8.64 -2.96 -6.06
CA ALA A 32 8.60 -1.59 -6.58
C ALA A 32 10.02 -0.98 -6.70
N LEU A 33 10.88 -1.18 -5.70
CA LEU A 33 12.29 -0.77 -5.77
C LEU A 33 13.04 -1.45 -6.93
N ALA A 34 12.86 -2.77 -7.09
CA ALA A 34 13.47 -3.53 -8.18
C ALA A 34 12.96 -3.13 -9.58
N ALA A 35 11.77 -2.53 -9.64
CA ALA A 35 11.19 -1.92 -10.85
C ALA A 35 11.67 -0.48 -11.10
N GLY A 36 12.54 0.07 -10.25
CA GLY A 36 13.04 1.44 -10.40
C GLY A 36 12.03 2.51 -10.00
N LEU A 37 11.16 2.20 -9.03
CA LEU A 37 10.21 3.14 -8.44
C LEU A 37 10.62 3.59 -7.04
N ALA A 38 10.03 4.71 -6.60
CA ALA A 38 10.18 5.23 -5.24
C ALA A 38 8.92 4.92 -4.41
N PRO A 39 8.86 3.77 -3.70
CA PRO A 39 7.69 3.40 -2.94
C PRO A 39 7.53 4.18 -1.64
N ILE A 40 6.29 4.53 -1.34
CA ILE A 40 5.82 4.98 -0.02
C ILE A 40 4.90 3.89 0.53
N THR A 41 5.31 3.26 1.63
CA THR A 41 4.57 2.18 2.30
C THR A 41 4.29 2.57 3.76
N PRO A 42 3.32 3.48 4.03
CA PRO A 42 3.21 4.13 5.33
C PRO A 42 2.95 3.17 6.48
N HIS A 43 2.18 2.12 6.26
CA HIS A 43 1.85 1.15 7.29
C HIS A 43 3.05 0.31 7.77
N LEU A 44 4.22 0.39 7.13
CA LEU A 44 5.45 -0.19 7.69
C LEU A 44 6.11 0.68 8.76
N TYR A 45 5.88 2.01 8.78
CA TYR A 45 6.53 2.92 9.72
C TYR A 45 5.57 3.76 10.57
N LEU A 46 4.41 4.19 10.05
CA LEU A 46 3.41 4.95 10.82
C LEU A 46 2.86 4.13 11.99
N THR A 47 2.70 2.82 11.80
CA THR A 47 2.23 1.87 12.82
C THR A 47 3.27 1.59 13.91
N GLN A 48 4.54 1.99 13.70
CA GLN A 48 5.56 1.96 14.76
C GLN A 48 5.43 3.14 15.73
N VAL A 49 4.68 4.17 15.35
CA VAL A 49 4.47 5.40 16.13
C VAL A 49 3.00 5.71 16.39
N THR A 50 2.09 4.85 15.95
CA THR A 50 0.64 4.92 16.19
C THR A 50 0.13 3.56 16.64
N ASP A 51 -0.88 3.57 17.50
CA ASP A 51 -1.57 2.37 17.98
C ASP A 51 -2.91 2.20 17.27
N ASP A 52 -2.98 1.23 16.37
CA ASP A 52 -4.12 0.97 15.51
C ASP A 52 -5.37 0.50 16.30
N SER A 53 -5.21 0.11 17.57
CA SER A 53 -6.31 -0.23 18.48
C SER A 53 -6.99 1.00 19.09
N LYS A 54 -6.34 2.17 19.05
CA LYS A 54 -6.88 3.44 19.52
C LYS A 54 -7.49 4.22 18.36
N PRO A 55 -8.80 4.52 18.40
CA PRO A 55 -9.50 5.17 17.28
C PRO A 55 -8.84 6.46 16.79
N ASP A 56 -8.40 7.33 17.70
CA ASP A 56 -7.82 8.62 17.34
C ASP A 56 -6.42 8.50 16.73
N GLU A 57 -5.61 7.55 17.20
CA GLU A 57 -4.28 7.31 16.62
C GLU A 57 -4.40 6.66 15.24
N ARG A 58 -5.30 5.70 15.11
CA ARG A 58 -5.67 5.08 13.83
C ARG A 58 -6.14 6.12 12.81
N ALA A 59 -7.04 7.02 13.21
CA ALA A 59 -7.55 8.07 12.33
C ALA A 59 -6.41 8.96 11.81
N ARG A 60 -5.49 9.37 12.68
CA ARG A 60 -4.30 10.15 12.27
C ARG A 60 -3.38 9.37 11.33
N GLY A 61 -3.17 8.08 11.59
CA GLY A 61 -2.37 7.21 10.71
C GLY A 61 -2.97 7.10 9.30
N LEU A 62 -4.29 6.90 9.21
CA LEU A 62 -5.02 6.84 7.94
C LEU A 62 -5.02 8.19 7.20
N GLU A 63 -5.20 9.30 7.91
CA GLU A 63 -5.15 10.65 7.34
C GLU A 63 -3.75 10.95 6.77
N ALA A 64 -2.69 10.66 7.52
CA ALA A 64 -1.32 10.81 7.06
C ALA A 64 -1.01 9.91 5.85
N GLY A 65 -1.43 8.65 5.88
CA GLY A 65 -1.29 7.72 4.75
C GLY A 65 -2.00 8.24 3.50
N THR A 66 -3.23 8.74 3.65
CA THR A 66 -4.00 9.34 2.54
C THR A 66 -3.30 10.57 1.98
N ALA A 67 -2.80 11.47 2.84
CA ALA A 67 -2.06 12.66 2.39
C ALA A 67 -0.82 12.28 1.56
N LEU A 68 -0.10 11.22 1.96
CA LEU A 68 1.05 10.70 1.21
C LEU A 68 0.64 10.07 -0.12
N LEU A 69 -0.42 9.25 -0.13
CA LEU A 69 -1.00 8.68 -1.35
C LEU A 69 -1.29 9.76 -2.38
N LEU A 70 -1.88 10.89 -1.97
CA LEU A 70 -2.23 11.99 -2.87
C LEU A 70 -1.03 12.72 -3.48
N THR A 71 0.19 12.43 -3.04
CA THR A 71 1.43 12.96 -3.63
C THR A 71 2.08 12.00 -4.63
N CYS A 72 1.60 10.76 -4.73
CA CYS A 72 2.20 9.73 -5.57
C CYS A 72 1.72 9.80 -7.03
N ASP A 73 2.55 9.31 -7.95
CA ASP A 73 2.20 9.19 -9.37
C ASP A 73 1.14 8.10 -9.60
N PHE A 74 1.15 7.03 -8.81
CA PHE A 74 0.16 5.94 -8.84
C PHE A 74 0.16 5.15 -7.53
N CYS A 75 -0.85 4.29 -7.36
CA CYS A 75 -0.99 3.36 -6.25
C CYS A 75 -0.87 1.91 -6.76
N VAL A 76 -0.08 1.10 -6.05
CA VAL A 76 -0.08 -0.36 -6.20
C VAL A 76 -0.88 -0.95 -5.06
N MET A 77 -1.94 -1.68 -5.39
CA MET A 77 -2.82 -2.34 -4.43
C MET A 77 -2.61 -3.85 -4.47
N GLY A 78 -2.07 -4.39 -3.39
CA GLY A 78 -1.90 -5.82 -3.20
C GLY A 78 -3.11 -6.44 -2.50
N ASN A 79 -3.77 -7.42 -3.15
CA ASN A 79 -5.01 -8.00 -2.65
C ASN A 79 -4.89 -9.45 -2.10
N ARG A 80 -3.66 -9.98 -1.90
CA ARG A 80 -3.39 -11.38 -1.47
C ARG A 80 -4.23 -11.82 -0.26
N TYR A 81 -4.41 -10.94 0.72
CA TYR A 81 -5.18 -11.22 1.95
C TYR A 81 -6.51 -10.47 2.01
N GLY A 82 -7.07 -10.11 0.84
CA GLY A 82 -8.29 -9.33 0.71
C GLY A 82 -8.07 -7.82 0.89
N ILE A 83 -9.16 -7.06 0.74
CA ILE A 83 -9.15 -5.60 0.80
C ILE A 83 -9.75 -5.15 2.13
N SER A 84 -8.93 -4.53 2.98
CA SER A 84 -9.38 -4.02 4.28
C SER A 84 -10.17 -2.71 4.14
N ALA A 85 -10.88 -2.31 5.20
CA ALA A 85 -11.58 -1.01 5.22
C ALA A 85 -10.62 0.19 5.07
N GLY A 86 -9.38 0.09 5.58
CA GLY A 86 -8.36 1.14 5.36
C GLY A 86 -7.99 1.25 3.89
N MET A 87 -7.75 0.11 3.24
CA MET A 87 -7.46 0.05 1.81
C MET A 87 -8.62 0.56 0.96
N GLN A 88 -9.87 0.29 1.33
CA GLN A 88 -11.04 0.87 0.64
C GLN A 88 -11.03 2.40 0.71
N GLY A 89 -10.67 2.98 1.85
CA GLY A 89 -10.51 4.43 1.98
C GLY A 89 -9.40 4.98 1.08
N GLU A 90 -8.27 4.29 0.99
CA GLU A 90 -7.16 4.65 0.08
C GLU A 90 -7.60 4.57 -1.40
N LEU A 91 -8.32 3.51 -1.80
CA LEU A 91 -8.84 3.36 -3.15
C LEU A 91 -9.84 4.46 -3.53
N GLN A 92 -10.72 4.84 -2.59
CA GLN A 92 -11.65 5.95 -2.79
C GLN A 92 -10.92 7.28 -2.96
N ALA A 93 -9.90 7.54 -2.13
CA ALA A 93 -9.09 8.75 -2.22
C ALA A 93 -8.29 8.82 -3.53
N ALA A 94 -7.67 7.71 -3.94
CA ALA A 94 -6.96 7.62 -5.21
C ALA A 94 -7.90 7.89 -6.40
N GLY A 95 -9.07 7.24 -6.42
CA GLY A 95 -10.07 7.43 -7.47
C GLY A 95 -10.61 8.87 -7.53
N ALA A 96 -10.85 9.51 -6.38
CA ALA A 96 -11.29 10.90 -6.33
C ALA A 96 -10.25 11.92 -6.80
N ALA A 97 -8.97 11.53 -6.81
CA ALA A 97 -7.84 12.35 -7.24
C ALA A 97 -7.29 11.94 -8.61
N ASP A 98 -7.97 11.06 -9.34
CA ASP A 98 -7.54 10.49 -10.62
C ASP A 98 -6.14 9.83 -10.57
N ILE A 99 -5.74 9.31 -9.39
CA ILE A 99 -4.49 8.58 -9.20
C ILE A 99 -4.70 7.14 -9.69
N PRO A 100 -3.92 6.67 -10.69
CA PRO A 100 -4.06 5.32 -11.20
C PRO A 100 -3.83 4.27 -10.11
N VAL A 101 -4.69 3.26 -10.06
CA VAL A 101 -4.55 2.11 -9.18
C VAL A 101 -4.21 0.88 -10.00
N ILE A 102 -3.06 0.28 -9.71
CA ILE A 102 -2.60 -0.99 -10.26
C ILE A 102 -2.91 -2.07 -9.23
N VAL A 103 -3.83 -2.98 -9.56
CA VAL A 103 -4.17 -4.11 -8.70
C VAL A 103 -3.24 -5.27 -9.01
N ILE A 104 -2.68 -5.88 -7.97
CA ILE A 104 -1.71 -6.96 -8.07
C ILE A 104 -2.18 -8.10 -7.19
N ASP A 105 -2.34 -9.28 -7.79
CA ASP A 105 -2.62 -10.51 -7.09
C ASP A 105 -1.33 -11.02 -6.43
N GLY A 106 -1.44 -11.57 -5.24
CA GLY A 106 -0.33 -12.10 -4.46
C GLY A 106 0.42 -13.28 -5.10
N GLN A 107 0.10 -13.69 -6.33
CA GLN A 107 0.88 -14.65 -7.12
C GLN A 107 1.58 -14.02 -8.32
N ASP A 108 1.39 -12.72 -8.56
CA ASP A 108 1.94 -12.01 -9.69
C ASP A 108 3.45 -11.76 -9.49
N ASP A 109 4.25 -12.16 -10.47
CA ASP A 109 5.70 -11.93 -10.47
C ASP A 109 6.03 -10.42 -10.61
N VAL A 110 7.25 -10.04 -10.25
CA VAL A 110 7.90 -8.74 -10.52
C VAL A 110 7.57 -8.22 -11.92
N ASP A 111 7.52 -9.10 -12.91
CA ASP A 111 7.26 -8.74 -14.30
C ASP A 111 5.83 -8.26 -14.53
N VAL A 112 4.83 -8.72 -13.77
CA VAL A 112 3.46 -8.19 -13.85
C VAL A 112 3.42 -6.77 -13.31
N ILE A 113 4.10 -6.51 -12.19
CA ILE A 113 4.22 -5.18 -11.60
C ILE A 113 4.90 -4.24 -12.61
N LYS A 114 6.05 -4.65 -13.16
CA LYS A 114 6.78 -3.90 -14.20
C LYS A 114 5.93 -3.63 -15.44
N ASN A 115 5.29 -4.65 -16.01
CA ASN A 115 4.45 -4.51 -17.20
C ASN A 115 3.23 -3.62 -16.95
N ALA A 116 2.65 -3.68 -15.76
CA ALA A 116 1.55 -2.80 -15.38
C ALA A 116 2.02 -1.35 -15.25
N ILE A 117 3.20 -1.13 -14.66
CA ILE A 117 3.82 0.19 -14.51
C ILE A 117 4.28 0.77 -15.85
N GLU A 118 4.80 -0.04 -16.78
CA GLU A 118 5.23 0.42 -18.12
C GLU A 118 4.10 1.08 -18.91
N ARG A 119 2.85 0.71 -18.66
CA ARG A 119 1.67 1.39 -19.26
C ARG A 119 1.46 2.81 -18.74
N TYR A 120 2.07 3.14 -17.60
CA TYR A 120 1.98 4.43 -16.94
C TYR A 120 3.33 5.16 -16.90
N LEU A 121 4.43 4.57 -17.37
CA LEU A 121 5.74 5.23 -17.50
C LEU A 121 5.78 6.10 -18.75
#